data_AF-A0AAU9Y413-F1
#
_entry.id   AF-A0AAU9Y413-F1
#
_cell.length_a   1.000
_cell.length_b   1.000
_cell.length_c   1.000
_cell.angle_alpha   90.00
_cell.angle_beta   90.00
_cell.angle_gamma   90.00
#
_symmetry.space_group_name_H-M   'P 1'
#
loop_
_entity.id
_entity.type
_entity.pdbx_description
1 polymer ?
#
loop_
_entity_poly.entity_id
_entity_poly.type
_entity_poly.pdbx_seq_one_letter_code
_entity_poly.pdbx_strand_id
1 'polypeptide(L)'
;MDQLKALRVDFIISHLEGPAKEEVQMYKKKDRSNPDFLLDVLTQAFGEKRSSSQFLKLFYGQKQKESEKLQAYSYSSNELLKNATKADPKAVPDPEKTLRDRFADNVRDSFL
;
A
#
# COMPACT_ATOMS: atom_id res chain seq x y z
N MET A 1 -19.85 -26.05 -0.04
CA MET A 1 -19.47 -24.72 -0.57
C MET A 1 -19.96 -23.57 0.32
N ASP A 2 -21.22 -23.58 0.79
CA ASP A 2 -21.76 -22.47 1.60
C ASP A 2 -21.14 -22.34 3.01
N GLN A 3 -20.83 -23.46 3.68
CA GLN A 3 -20.15 -23.40 4.99
C GLN A 3 -18.76 -22.76 4.91
N LEU A 4 -18.01 -22.98 3.84
CA LEU A 4 -16.69 -22.37 3.66
C LEU A 4 -16.78 -20.86 3.46
N LYS A 5 -17.81 -20.39 2.73
CA LYS A 5 -18.06 -18.95 2.57
C LYS A 5 -18.44 -18.29 3.89
N ALA A 6 -19.30 -18.93 4.69
CA ALA A 6 -19.66 -18.44 6.02
C ALA A 6 -18.43 -18.33 6.94
N LEU A 7 -17.59 -19.37 6.99
CA LEU A 7 -16.34 -19.34 7.76
C LEU A 7 -15.39 -18.22 7.32
N ARG A 8 -15.28 -17.95 6.01
CA ARG A 8 -14.47 -16.82 5.51
C ARG A 8 -15.03 -15.47 5.95
N VAL A 9 -16.36 -15.31 5.92
CA VAL A 9 -17.02 -14.07 6.37
C VAL A 9 -16.78 -13.86 7.87
N ASP A 10 -17.02 -14.89 8.68
CA ASP A 10 -16.80 -14.81 10.13
C ASP A 10 -15.33 -14.52 10.46
N PHE A 11 -14.40 -15.14 9.73
CA PHE A 11 -12.97 -14.86 9.84
C PHE A 11 -12.64 -13.40 9.50
N ILE A 12 -13.14 -12.86 8.38
CA ILE A 12 -12.87 -11.47 8.01
C ILE A 12 -13.43 -10.54 9.09
N ILE A 13 -14.70 -10.70 9.46
CA ILE A 13 -15.39 -9.80 10.41
C ILE A 13 -14.74 -9.84 11.80
N SER A 14 -14.27 -11.00 12.26
CA SER A 14 -13.64 -11.13 13.58
C SER A 14 -12.30 -10.40 13.69
N HIS A 15 -11.64 -10.12 12.56
CA HIS A 15 -10.38 -9.36 12.50
C HIS A 15 -10.59 -7.86 12.20
N LEU A 16 -11.83 -7.40 12.00
CA LEU A 16 -12.10 -5.98 11.80
C LEU A 16 -12.31 -5.27 13.13
N GLU A 17 -11.65 -4.14 13.28
CA GLU A 17 -11.76 -3.24 14.42
C GLU A 17 -11.95 -1.79 13.97
N GLY A 18 -12.51 -0.96 14.85
CA GLY A 18 -12.68 0.47 14.64
C GLY A 18 -13.35 0.82 13.29
N PRO A 19 -12.80 1.80 12.53
CA PRO A 19 -13.42 2.28 11.29
C PRO A 19 -13.66 1.19 10.24
N ALA A 20 -12.79 0.17 10.15
CA ALA A 20 -12.96 -0.90 9.18
C ALA A 20 -14.19 -1.77 9.48
N LYS A 21 -14.47 -2.00 10.76
CA LYS A 21 -15.66 -2.71 11.21
C LYS A 21 -16.92 -1.88 11.01
N GLU A 22 -16.86 -0.58 11.34
CA GLU A 22 -17.97 0.35 11.16
C GLU A 22 -18.39 0.44 9.69
N GLU A 23 -17.42 0.60 8.77
CA GLU A 23 -17.64 0.64 7.32
C GLU A 23 -18.42 -0.59 6.83
N VAL A 24 -17.92 -1.79 7.15
CA VAL A 24 -18.58 -3.04 6.76
C VAL A 24 -20.00 -3.14 7.35
N GLN A 25 -20.19 -2.70 8.60
CA GLN A 25 -21.48 -2.80 9.28
C GLN A 25 -22.60 -1.94 8.65
N MET A 26 -22.25 -0.90 7.89
CA MET A 26 -23.22 -0.05 7.19
C MET A 26 -23.98 -0.78 6.08
N TYR A 27 -23.42 -1.88 5.56
CA TYR A 27 -24.03 -2.64 4.46
C TYR A 27 -25.09 -3.63 4.94
N LYS A 28 -26.01 -4.03 4.05
CA LYS A 28 -27.08 -4.98 4.38
C LYS A 28 -26.49 -6.34 4.73
N LYS A 29 -27.16 -7.11 5.61
CA LYS A 29 -26.70 -8.44 6.02
C LYS A 29 -26.44 -9.37 4.84
N LYS A 30 -27.30 -9.32 3.81
CA LYS A 30 -27.16 -10.12 2.58
C LYS A 30 -25.83 -9.88 1.87
N ASP A 31 -25.38 -8.62 1.82
CA ASP A 31 -24.15 -8.25 1.12
C ASP A 31 -22.92 -8.60 1.97
N ARG A 32 -23.00 -8.41 3.30
CA ARG A 32 -21.96 -8.81 4.24
C ARG A 32 -21.75 -10.32 4.35
N SER A 33 -22.70 -11.13 3.90
CA SER A 33 -22.57 -12.59 3.80
C SER A 33 -21.71 -13.04 2.60
N ASN A 34 -21.21 -12.10 1.79
CA ASN A 34 -20.27 -12.38 0.71
C ASN A 34 -18.86 -11.91 1.09
N PRO A 35 -17.89 -12.84 1.27
CA PRO A 35 -16.53 -12.46 1.68
C PRO A 35 -15.81 -11.61 0.63
N ASP A 36 -16.09 -11.81 -0.66
CA ASP A 36 -15.43 -11.05 -1.73
C ASP A 36 -15.97 -9.61 -1.77
N PHE A 37 -17.25 -9.41 -1.45
CA PHE A 37 -17.84 -8.08 -1.26
C PHE A 37 -17.18 -7.35 -0.07
N LEU A 38 -16.98 -8.04 1.05
CA LEU A 38 -16.31 -7.44 2.21
C LEU A 38 -14.90 -6.94 1.88
N LEU A 39 -14.11 -7.75 1.18
CA LEU A 39 -12.76 -7.38 0.79
C LEU A 39 -12.73 -6.23 -0.23
N ASP A 40 -13.69 -6.20 -1.16
CA ASP A 40 -13.83 -5.11 -2.13
C ASP A 40 -14.17 -3.79 -1.44
N VAL A 41 -15.16 -3.78 -0.54
CA VAL A 41 -15.50 -2.60 0.28
C VAL A 41 -14.30 -2.11 1.08
N LEU A 42 -13.58 -3.00 1.75
CA LEU A 42 -12.39 -2.64 2.52
C LEU A 42 -11.29 -2.06 1.62
N THR A 43 -11.08 -2.64 0.43
CA THR A 43 -10.12 -2.14 -0.55
C THR A 43 -10.53 -0.77 -1.10
N GLN A 44 -11.82 -0.54 -1.33
CA GLN A 44 -12.32 0.75 -1.81
C GLN A 44 -12.28 1.83 -0.74
N ALA A 45 -12.57 1.51 0.52
CA ALA A 45 -12.57 2.47 1.61
C ALA A 45 -11.15 2.80 2.09
N PHE A 46 -10.34 1.77 2.35
CA PHE A 46 -9.04 1.88 3.03
C PHE A 46 -7.85 1.46 2.19
N GLY A 47 -8.08 0.89 1.02
CA GLY A 47 -7.00 0.55 0.10
C GLY A 47 -6.29 1.78 -0.41
N GLU A 48 -5.08 1.54 -0.90
CA GLU A 48 -4.23 2.56 -1.46
C GLU A 48 -4.80 3.11 -2.78
N LYS A 49 -5.05 4.42 -2.84
CA LYS A 49 -5.73 5.09 -3.97
C LYS A 49 -4.78 5.91 -4.85
N ARG A 50 -3.50 6.02 -4.46
CA ARG A 50 -2.54 6.81 -5.22
C ARG A 50 -2.29 6.21 -6.60
N SER A 51 -2.28 7.05 -7.62
CA SER A 51 -1.86 6.66 -8.97
C SER A 51 -0.35 6.45 -9.03
N SER A 52 0.12 5.78 -10.08
CA SER A 52 1.56 5.61 -10.33
C SER A 52 2.30 6.95 -10.32
N SER A 53 1.75 7.99 -10.97
CA SER A 53 2.35 9.33 -10.98
C SER A 53 2.43 9.98 -9.59
N GLN A 54 1.44 9.74 -8.72
CA GLN A 54 1.48 10.25 -7.34
C GLN A 54 2.57 9.55 -6.51
N PHE A 55 2.75 8.23 -6.70
CA PHE A 55 3.88 7.51 -6.10
C PHE A 55 5.23 7.99 -6.61
N LEU A 56 5.37 8.16 -7.92
CA LEU A 56 6.61 8.67 -8.51
C LEU A 56 6.93 10.07 -8.03
N LYS A 57 5.94 10.95 -7.87
CA LYS A 57 6.14 12.28 -7.28
C LYS A 57 6.74 12.19 -5.88
N LEU A 58 6.26 11.27 -5.05
CA LEU A 58 6.79 11.05 -3.70
C LEU A 58 8.19 10.45 -3.74
N PHE A 59 8.41 9.44 -4.59
CA PHE A 59 9.70 8.78 -4.78
C PHE A 59 10.79 9.76 -5.24
N TYR A 60 10.53 10.55 -6.28
CA TYR A 60 11.48 11.55 -6.78
C TYR A 60 11.61 12.79 -5.88
N GLY A 61 10.63 13.03 -4.99
CA GLY A 61 10.70 14.09 -3.98
C GLY A 61 11.43 13.66 -2.70
N GLN A 62 11.67 12.37 -2.50
CA GLN A 62 12.21 11.85 -1.25
C GLN A 62 13.70 12.11 -1.12
N LYS A 63 14.11 12.60 0.05
CA LYS A 63 15.50 12.69 0.51
C LYS A 63 15.59 12.12 1.92
N GLN A 64 16.72 11.53 2.28
CA GLN A 64 16.91 11.04 3.64
C GLN A 64 16.81 12.20 4.63
N LYS A 65 15.93 12.06 5.64
CA LYS A 65 15.78 13.08 6.69
C LYS A 65 16.95 13.00 7.68
N GLU A 66 17.20 14.10 8.39
CA GLU A 66 18.30 14.21 9.36
C GLU A 66 18.30 13.10 10.42
N SER A 67 17.14 12.73 10.95
CA SER A 67 16.99 11.70 11.97
C SER A 67 16.63 10.32 11.39
N GLU A 68 16.57 10.17 10.08
CA GLU A 68 16.13 8.93 9.43
C GLU A 68 17.32 7.98 9.26
N LYS A 69 17.17 6.75 9.76
CA LYS A 69 18.16 5.69 9.54
C LYS A 69 18.20 5.34 8.05
N LEU A 70 19.40 5.08 7.54
CA LEU A 70 19.63 4.71 6.14
C LEU A 70 18.72 3.56 5.66
N GLN A 71 18.55 2.53 6.50
CA GLN A 71 17.69 1.39 6.21
C GLN A 71 16.22 1.78 6.06
N ALA A 72 15.72 2.68 6.91
CA ALA A 72 14.33 3.15 6.85
C ALA A 72 14.09 3.95 5.55
N TYR A 73 15.05 4.80 5.18
CA TYR A 73 15.03 5.52 3.90
C TYR A 73 15.00 4.55 2.71
N SER A 74 15.88 3.54 2.70
CA SER A 74 15.93 2.51 1.65
C SER A 74 14.60 1.77 1.49
N TYR A 75 14.00 1.30 2.59
CA TYR A 75 12.71 0.62 2.54
C TYR A 75 11.59 1.52 2.03
N SER A 76 11.57 2.78 2.48
CA SER A 76 10.56 3.73 2.04
C SER A 76 10.67 4.03 0.54
N SER A 77 11.89 4.25 0.02
CA SER A 77 12.11 4.47 -1.41
C SER A 77 11.73 3.25 -2.25
N ASN A 78 12.09 2.05 -1.80
CA ASN A 78 11.71 0.81 -2.48
C ASN A 78 10.19 0.60 -2.52
N GLU A 79 9.50 0.79 -1.40
CA GLU A 79 8.04 0.65 -1.33
C GLU A 79 7.32 1.69 -2.20
N LEU A 80 7.80 2.93 -2.28
CA LEU A 80 7.22 3.93 -3.19
C LEU A 80 7.36 3.52 -4.66
N LEU A 81 8.54 3.06 -5.08
CA LEU A 81 8.77 2.64 -6.46
C LEU A 81 7.99 1.37 -6.81
N LYS A 82 7.97 0.38 -5.90
CA LYS A 82 7.19 -0.85 -6.04
C LYS A 82 5.70 -0.57 -6.19
N ASN A 83 5.16 0.37 -5.43
CA ASN A 83 3.75 0.75 -5.57
C ASN A 83 3.48 1.51 -6.88
N ALA A 84 4.42 2.33 -7.36
CA ALA A 84 4.33 2.97 -8.67
C ALA A 84 4.30 1.94 -9.81
N THR A 85 5.18 0.95 -9.80
CA THR A 85 5.28 -0.09 -10.84
C THR A 85 4.18 -1.15 -10.74
N LYS A 86 3.64 -1.39 -9.54
CA LYS A 86 2.42 -2.18 -9.37
C LYS A 86 1.20 -1.50 -10.00
N ALA A 87 1.10 -0.17 -9.86
CA ALA A 87 0.00 0.61 -10.44
C ALA A 87 0.14 0.78 -11.97
N ASP A 88 1.37 0.92 -12.47
CA ASP A 88 1.68 0.91 -13.91
C ASP A 88 3.07 0.30 -14.15
N PRO A 89 3.16 -0.94 -14.69
CA PRO A 89 4.42 -1.62 -14.94
C PRO A 89 5.38 -0.89 -15.89
N LYS A 90 4.87 0.06 -16.70
CA LYS A 90 5.67 0.84 -17.66
C LYS A 90 6.07 2.21 -17.13
N ALA A 91 5.70 2.55 -15.89
CA ALA A 91 5.94 3.87 -15.31
C ALA A 91 7.43 4.24 -15.21
N VAL A 92 8.30 3.24 -15.08
CA VAL A 92 9.76 3.41 -15.01
C VAL A 92 10.43 2.36 -15.90
N PRO A 93 11.24 2.76 -16.89
CA PRO A 93 11.88 1.83 -17.83
C PRO A 93 12.84 0.82 -17.17
N ASP A 94 13.59 1.26 -16.16
CA ASP A 94 14.53 0.43 -15.39
C ASP A 94 14.39 0.74 -13.89
N PRO A 95 13.47 0.05 -13.19
CA PRO A 95 13.20 0.32 -11.77
C PRO A 95 14.40 0.10 -10.87
N GLU A 96 15.20 -0.94 -11.10
CA GLU A 96 16.33 -1.28 -10.23
C GLU A 96 17.44 -0.24 -10.34
N LYS A 97 17.81 0.14 -11.56
CA LYS A 97 18.77 1.23 -11.79
C LYS A 97 18.26 2.54 -11.21
N THR A 98 17.00 2.88 -11.47
CA THR A 98 16.40 4.13 -10.98
C THR A 98 16.40 4.18 -9.46
N LEU A 99 16.05 3.09 -8.78
CA LEU A 99 16.09 3.02 -7.31
C LEU A 99 17.49 3.24 -6.77
N ARG A 100 18.48 2.53 -7.32
CA ARG A 100 19.87 2.64 -6.89
C ARG A 100 20.42 4.05 -7.07
N ASP A 101 20.26 4.61 -8.26
CA ASP A 101 20.81 5.92 -8.60
C ASP A 101 20.14 7.01 -7.74
N ARG A 102 18.81 6.96 -7.58
CA ARG A 102 18.06 7.90 -6.73
C ARG A 102 18.43 7.80 -5.25
N PHE A 103 18.62 6.58 -4.75
CA PHE A 103 19.05 6.36 -3.38
C PHE A 103 20.43 6.98 -3.16
N ALA A 104 21.42 6.67 -4.01
CA ALA A 104 22.77 7.21 -3.90
C ALA A 104 22.79 8.75 -3.91
N ASP A 105 22.01 9.39 -4.79
CA ASP A 105 21.98 10.84 -4.94
C ASP A 105 21.32 11.59 -3.77
N ASN A 106 20.52 10.92 -2.94
CA ASN A 106 19.66 11.56 -1.94
C ASN A 106 19.80 10.99 -0.53
N VAL A 107 20.75 10.06 -0.33
CA VAL A 107 21.27 9.70 0.99
C VAL A 107 21.97 10.91 1.57
N ARG A 108 21.75 11.14 2.87
CA ARG A 108 22.48 12.17 3.60
C ARG A 108 23.87 11.61 3.89
N ASP A 109 24.86 12.20 3.24
CA ASP A 109 26.25 11.89 3.56
C ASP A 109 26.56 12.45 4.96
N SER A 110 26.89 11.58 5.91
CA SER A 110 27.31 12.00 7.25
C SER A 110 28.80 12.36 7.30
N PHE A 111 29.52 12.24 6.18
CA PHE A 111 30.97 12.50 6.05
C PHE A 111 31.33 13.78 5.29
N LEU A 112 30.35 14.61 4.92
CA LEU A 112 30.57 15.96 4.37
C LEU A 112 30.21 17.06 5.37
#